data_AF-A0A971ZWL6-F1
#
_entry.id   AF-A0A971ZWL6-F1
#
_cell.length_a   1.000
_cell.length_b   1.000
_cell.length_c   1.000
_cell.angle_alpha   90.00
_cell.angle_beta   90.00
_cell.angle_gamma   90.00
#
_symmetry.space_group_name_H-M   'P 1'
#
loop_
_entity.id
_entity.type
_entity.pdbx_description
1 polymer ?
#
loop_
_entity_poly.entity_id
_entity_poly.type
_entity_poly.pdbx_seq_one_letter_code
_entity_poly.pdbx_strand_id
1 'polypeptide(L)'
;MGTLSCVKLAAAGVAVLVLAGGAAAQEKLDPIKSVKIGENREFVVNGKPFLPIMSWLQSPSRYATLRGMEFNTFCGTGKAKEAAAAAQAAGGYLIPGFTPDLTNHAYVLAWIHGDEPDMPQKSKQAATPDQIEGRKGGRGQSASFEPRHPPAETMAYYKQVKAADKTRPVLMTFTGHFYRGIQTHYTAEMQDKLYPAYIKAADVVGFDIYPVYGHGRPGWLNQPADAVKQLCEMAGPRPVYAWIETHKGSRWMTYEKQPDVLPMHTRFEVWGALINGATGIGYFTHAWRPSETEFAPTPEMQAELKRLNGQMARLAPAILAPAAKVRVAVAMDDKLPVQFKATSCDGAIYLFVQNRDLGPDAEKLGQFQPISPRGGKARISVDGLKAGTVVEVVDEDRTITAKAGHFEDEFKPLAEHIYKIPQK
;
A
#
# COMPACT_ATOMS: atom_id res chain seq x y z
N MET A 1 39.53 -24.88 71.25
CA MET A 1 39.18 -25.34 69.89
C MET A 1 37.96 -24.56 69.46
N GLY A 2 38.17 -23.49 68.69
CA GLY A 2 37.12 -22.55 68.28
C GLY A 2 36.42 -23.02 67.00
N THR A 3 35.11 -22.90 66.97
CA THR A 3 34.25 -23.15 65.82
C THR A 3 34.12 -21.87 64.99
N LEU A 4 34.49 -21.96 63.71
CA LEU A 4 34.38 -20.89 62.72
C LEU A 4 32.91 -20.59 62.39
N SER A 5 32.59 -19.29 62.36
CA SER A 5 31.42 -18.73 61.70
C SER A 5 31.75 -18.44 60.23
N CYS A 6 30.93 -18.91 59.30
CA CYS A 6 30.97 -18.54 57.89
C CYS A 6 29.55 -18.13 57.45
N VAL A 7 29.37 -16.82 57.26
CA VAL A 7 28.15 -16.21 56.72
C VAL A 7 28.07 -16.50 55.23
N LYS A 8 26.99 -17.16 54.78
CA LYS A 8 26.67 -17.31 53.34
C LYS A 8 25.79 -16.14 52.91
N LEU A 9 26.28 -15.31 51.99
CA LEU A 9 25.46 -14.37 51.22
C LEU A 9 24.51 -15.15 50.31
N ALA A 10 23.20 -14.90 50.43
CA ALA A 10 22.21 -15.36 49.47
C ALA A 10 22.10 -14.31 48.34
N ALA A 11 22.50 -14.67 47.12
CA ALA A 11 22.22 -13.89 45.92
C ALA A 11 20.77 -14.15 45.48
N ALA A 12 19.92 -13.12 45.56
CA ALA A 12 18.57 -13.16 45.02
C ALA A 12 18.64 -12.93 43.49
N GLY A 13 18.56 -14.02 42.72
CA GLY A 13 18.37 -13.96 41.28
C GLY A 13 16.92 -13.57 40.96
N VAL A 14 16.73 -12.38 40.39
CA VAL A 14 15.46 -11.99 39.77
C VAL A 14 15.31 -12.79 38.48
N ALA A 15 14.42 -13.77 38.49
CA ALA A 15 14.01 -14.49 37.28
C ALA A 15 13.16 -13.55 36.42
N VAL A 16 13.75 -13.00 35.35
CA VAL A 16 13.00 -12.36 34.28
C VAL A 16 12.23 -13.46 33.54
N LEU A 17 10.92 -13.50 33.74
CA LEU A 17 10.03 -14.35 32.94
C LEU A 17 9.99 -13.78 31.52
N VAL A 18 10.79 -14.35 30.63
CA VAL A 18 10.62 -14.16 29.19
C VAL A 18 9.38 -14.95 28.80
N LEU A 19 8.24 -14.25 28.66
CA LEU A 19 7.07 -14.81 28.01
C LEU A 19 7.42 -15.03 26.54
N ALA A 20 7.79 -16.26 26.19
CA ALA A 20 7.83 -16.71 24.82
C ALA A 20 6.42 -16.59 24.23
N GLY A 21 6.18 -15.53 23.45
CA GLY A 21 4.95 -15.34 22.71
C GLY A 21 4.77 -16.46 21.70
N GLY A 22 3.95 -17.45 22.01
CA GLY A 22 3.43 -18.38 21.02
C GLY A 22 2.71 -17.58 19.93
N ALA A 23 3.00 -17.87 18.66
CA ALA A 23 2.32 -17.24 17.54
C ALA A 23 0.81 -17.53 17.66
N ALA A 24 0.03 -16.55 18.12
CA ALA A 24 -1.41 -16.64 18.07
C ALA A 24 -1.81 -16.86 16.60
N ALA A 25 -2.59 -17.91 16.34
CA ALA A 25 -3.15 -18.11 15.01
C ALA A 25 -3.96 -16.86 14.64
N GLN A 26 -3.72 -16.30 13.46
CA GLN A 26 -4.39 -15.07 13.07
C GLN A 26 -5.91 -15.27 13.07
N GLU A 27 -6.65 -14.34 13.68
CA GLU A 27 -8.10 -14.42 13.73
C GLU A 27 -8.69 -14.47 12.31
N LYS A 28 -9.62 -15.41 12.12
CA LYS A 28 -10.38 -15.52 10.87
C LYS A 28 -11.31 -14.32 10.76
N LEU A 29 -11.41 -13.76 9.56
CA LEU A 29 -12.39 -12.71 9.30
C LEU A 29 -13.82 -13.26 9.40
N ASP A 30 -14.71 -12.45 9.99
CA ASP A 30 -16.13 -12.75 10.09
C ASP A 30 -16.78 -12.88 8.70
N PRO A 31 -17.80 -13.72 8.52
CA PRO A 31 -18.62 -13.69 7.33
C PRO A 31 -19.18 -12.29 7.06
N ILE A 32 -19.09 -11.83 5.81
CA ILE A 32 -19.60 -10.54 5.34
C ILE A 32 -21.13 -10.56 5.36
N LYS A 33 -21.71 -9.65 6.14
CA LYS A 33 -23.13 -9.31 6.19
C LYS A 33 -23.43 -8.03 5.41
N SER A 34 -22.48 -7.10 5.38
CA SER A 34 -22.60 -5.84 4.64
C SER A 34 -21.23 -5.29 4.23
N VAL A 35 -21.16 -4.72 3.04
CA VAL A 35 -20.03 -3.90 2.56
C VAL A 35 -20.58 -2.56 2.12
N LYS A 36 -19.94 -1.47 2.56
CA LYS A 36 -20.21 -0.12 2.06
C LYS A 36 -18.91 0.68 1.97
N ILE A 37 -18.95 1.79 1.25
CA ILE A 37 -17.88 2.78 1.26
C ILE A 37 -18.21 3.84 2.31
N GLY A 38 -17.25 4.11 3.20
CA GLY A 38 -17.37 5.11 4.26
C GLY A 38 -17.02 6.53 3.79
N GLU A 39 -17.22 7.49 4.68
CA GLU A 39 -17.00 8.92 4.40
C GLU A 39 -15.51 9.27 4.23
N ASN A 40 -14.62 8.44 4.78
CA ASN A 40 -13.16 8.59 4.66
C ASN A 40 -12.60 7.72 3.53
N ARG A 41 -13.45 7.33 2.56
CA ARG A 41 -13.12 6.49 1.40
C ARG A 41 -12.67 5.08 1.78
N GLU A 42 -13.03 4.60 2.96
CA GLU A 42 -12.67 3.28 3.45
C GLU A 42 -13.71 2.22 3.08
N PHE A 43 -13.29 0.96 3.01
CA PHE A 43 -14.26 -0.13 3.10
C PHE A 43 -14.80 -0.19 4.52
N VAL A 44 -16.11 -0.32 4.66
CA VAL A 44 -16.75 -0.63 5.94
C VAL A 44 -17.43 -1.98 5.81
N VAL A 45 -16.83 -2.99 6.45
CA VAL A 45 -17.30 -4.37 6.45
C VAL A 45 -17.94 -4.66 7.80
N ASN A 46 -19.18 -5.12 7.79
CA ASN A 46 -19.95 -5.41 9.02
C ASN A 46 -19.98 -4.23 10.03
N GLY A 47 -19.99 -2.99 9.51
CA GLY A 47 -20.01 -1.78 10.32
C GLY A 47 -18.64 -1.33 10.85
N LYS A 48 -17.56 -2.03 10.54
CA LYS A 48 -16.19 -1.68 10.96
C LYS A 48 -15.34 -1.23 9.76
N PRO A 49 -14.51 -0.17 9.91
CA PRO A 49 -13.49 0.16 8.92
C PRO A 49 -12.61 -1.06 8.62
N PHE A 50 -12.34 -1.29 7.35
CA PHE A 50 -11.55 -2.40 6.85
C PHE A 50 -10.55 -1.86 5.83
N LEU A 51 -9.27 -2.17 6.04
CA LEU A 51 -8.18 -1.85 5.12
C LEU A 51 -7.85 -3.12 4.33
N PRO A 52 -8.20 -3.24 3.04
CA PRO A 52 -7.76 -4.37 2.23
C PRO A 52 -6.23 -4.39 2.11
N ILE A 53 -5.63 -5.52 2.48
CA ILE A 53 -4.21 -5.84 2.33
C ILE A 53 -4.16 -7.05 1.38
N MET A 54 -3.93 -6.75 0.10
CA MET A 54 -4.26 -7.62 -1.02
C MET A 54 -3.04 -8.35 -1.59
N SER A 55 -3.21 -9.62 -1.96
CA SER A 55 -2.26 -10.32 -2.84
C SER A 55 -2.79 -10.36 -4.28
N TRP A 56 -1.94 -10.09 -5.27
CA TRP A 56 -2.33 -10.20 -6.67
C TRP A 56 -2.21 -11.63 -7.23
N LEU A 57 -3.29 -12.11 -7.84
CA LEU A 57 -3.37 -13.27 -8.72
C LEU A 57 -2.67 -14.52 -8.16
N GLN A 58 -2.95 -14.87 -6.90
CA GLN A 58 -2.37 -16.02 -6.23
C GLN A 58 -3.25 -17.26 -6.38
N SER A 59 -2.63 -18.42 -6.64
CA SER A 59 -3.30 -19.72 -6.58
C SER A 59 -3.98 -19.95 -5.22
N PRO A 60 -5.21 -20.54 -5.17
CA PRO A 60 -5.95 -20.77 -3.92
C PRO A 60 -5.16 -21.54 -2.84
N SER A 61 -4.26 -22.45 -3.25
CA SER A 61 -3.40 -23.20 -2.34
C SER A 61 -2.44 -22.34 -1.51
N ARG A 62 -2.17 -21.09 -1.92
CA ARG A 62 -1.29 -20.15 -1.20
C ARG A 62 -2.00 -19.33 -0.14
N TYR A 63 -3.34 -19.30 -0.12
CA TYR A 63 -4.08 -18.37 0.73
C TYR A 63 -3.78 -18.56 2.22
N ALA A 64 -3.59 -19.81 2.69
CA ALA A 64 -3.19 -20.08 4.07
C ALA A 64 -1.80 -19.49 4.40
N THR A 65 -0.82 -19.64 3.50
CA THR A 65 0.52 -19.06 3.65
C THR A 65 0.46 -17.53 3.67
N LEU A 66 -0.34 -16.92 2.78
CA LEU A 66 -0.52 -15.48 2.69
C LEU A 66 -1.20 -14.92 3.94
N ARG A 67 -2.21 -15.60 4.51
CA ARG A 67 -2.75 -15.26 5.83
C ARG A 67 -1.65 -15.31 6.89
N GLY A 68 -0.76 -16.29 6.86
CA GLY A 68 0.39 -16.34 7.77
C GLY A 68 1.34 -15.12 7.70
N MET A 69 1.24 -14.32 6.64
CA MET A 69 1.92 -13.04 6.43
C MET A 69 0.96 -11.83 6.50
N GLU A 70 -0.17 -11.99 7.19
CA GLU A 70 -1.14 -10.93 7.51
C GLU A 70 -1.86 -10.30 6.29
N PHE A 71 -1.76 -10.91 5.10
CA PHE A 71 -2.64 -10.55 3.97
C PHE A 71 -4.07 -10.88 4.32
N ASN A 72 -5.02 -9.95 4.20
CA ASN A 72 -6.40 -10.19 4.60
C ASN A 72 -7.36 -10.38 3.40
N THR A 73 -6.89 -10.09 2.19
CA THR A 73 -7.70 -10.11 0.96
C THR A 73 -6.90 -10.74 -0.20
N PHE A 74 -7.53 -11.60 -0.99
CA PHE A 74 -6.93 -12.21 -2.19
C PHE A 74 -7.62 -11.67 -3.43
N CYS A 75 -6.87 -11.09 -4.36
CA CYS A 75 -7.45 -10.36 -5.50
C CYS A 75 -6.96 -10.94 -6.82
N GLY A 76 -7.87 -11.07 -7.79
CA GLY A 76 -7.58 -11.64 -9.11
C GLY A 76 -7.53 -13.17 -9.05
N THR A 77 -8.43 -13.82 -9.79
CA THR A 77 -8.41 -15.28 -10.00
C THR A 77 -9.33 -15.66 -11.16
N GLY A 78 -8.92 -16.66 -11.96
CA GLY A 78 -9.75 -17.27 -12.99
C GLY A 78 -10.63 -18.43 -12.49
N LYS A 79 -10.46 -18.88 -11.24
CA LYS A 79 -11.20 -19.99 -10.63
C LYS A 79 -11.99 -19.52 -9.41
N ALA A 80 -12.90 -18.58 -9.63
CA ALA A 80 -13.55 -17.83 -8.54
C ALA A 80 -14.21 -18.72 -7.47
N LYS A 81 -14.88 -19.82 -7.84
CA LYS A 81 -15.53 -20.73 -6.87
C LYS A 81 -14.52 -21.45 -5.96
N GLU A 82 -13.46 -22.01 -6.53
CA GLU A 82 -12.39 -22.67 -5.78
C GLU A 82 -11.69 -21.66 -4.86
N ALA A 83 -11.41 -20.47 -5.38
CA ALA A 83 -10.79 -19.39 -4.63
C ALA A 83 -11.68 -18.91 -3.47
N ALA A 84 -13.01 -18.87 -3.64
CA ALA A 84 -13.93 -18.42 -2.59
C ALA A 84 -13.93 -19.39 -1.38
N ALA A 85 -13.95 -20.70 -1.67
CA ALA A 85 -13.83 -21.73 -0.64
C ALA A 85 -12.47 -21.69 0.07
N ALA A 86 -11.37 -21.51 -0.69
CA ALA A 86 -10.04 -21.40 -0.11
C ALA A 86 -9.86 -20.13 0.74
N ALA A 87 -10.43 -19.00 0.30
CA ALA A 87 -10.37 -17.74 1.05
C ALA A 87 -11.10 -17.87 2.40
N GLN A 88 -12.30 -18.46 2.38
CA GLN A 88 -13.04 -18.79 3.59
C GLN A 88 -12.26 -19.73 4.51
N ALA A 89 -11.66 -20.79 3.97
CA ALA A 89 -10.89 -21.76 4.75
C ALA A 89 -9.67 -21.11 5.41
N ALA A 90 -8.95 -20.25 4.67
CA ALA A 90 -7.82 -19.49 5.16
C ALA A 90 -8.25 -18.40 6.18
N GLY A 91 -9.50 -17.94 6.11
CA GLY A 91 -10.01 -16.87 6.98
C GLY A 91 -9.67 -15.47 6.47
N GLY A 92 -9.68 -15.28 5.15
CA GLY A 92 -9.55 -13.99 4.47
C GLY A 92 -10.69 -13.76 3.47
N TYR A 93 -10.73 -12.59 2.85
CA TYR A 93 -11.72 -12.27 1.81
C TYR A 93 -11.17 -12.44 0.40
N LEU A 94 -12.08 -12.58 -0.57
CA LEU A 94 -11.78 -12.68 -2.00
C LEU A 94 -12.31 -11.48 -2.77
N ILE A 95 -11.54 -11.03 -3.76
CA ILE A 95 -11.96 -10.12 -4.83
C ILE A 95 -11.70 -10.79 -6.18
N PRO A 96 -12.67 -11.53 -6.74
CA PRO A 96 -12.53 -12.18 -8.04
C PRO A 96 -13.15 -11.32 -9.16
N GLY A 97 -12.96 -11.74 -10.41
CA GLY A 97 -13.82 -11.27 -11.50
C GLY A 97 -15.28 -11.70 -11.25
N PHE A 98 -16.23 -10.90 -11.74
CA PHE A 98 -17.66 -11.16 -11.51
C PHE A 98 -18.08 -12.57 -11.93
N THR A 99 -18.74 -13.29 -11.02
CA THR A 99 -19.30 -14.63 -11.26
C THR A 99 -20.69 -14.70 -10.60
N PRO A 100 -21.78 -14.91 -11.36
CA PRO A 100 -23.15 -14.89 -10.82
C PRO A 100 -23.40 -15.81 -9.63
N ASP A 101 -22.74 -16.96 -9.59
CA ASP A 101 -22.89 -17.97 -8.53
C ASP A 101 -22.32 -17.53 -7.16
N LEU A 102 -21.62 -16.41 -7.11
CA LEU A 102 -20.93 -15.92 -5.91
C LEU A 102 -21.51 -14.62 -5.34
N THR A 103 -22.60 -14.09 -5.91
CA THR A 103 -23.23 -12.81 -5.52
C THR A 103 -23.65 -12.70 -4.05
N ASN A 104 -23.96 -13.84 -3.42
CA ASN A 104 -24.31 -13.91 -1.99
C ASN A 104 -23.22 -14.58 -1.14
N HIS A 105 -22.02 -14.80 -1.67
CA HIS A 105 -20.96 -15.49 -0.94
C HIS A 105 -20.42 -14.60 0.20
N ALA A 106 -20.40 -15.14 1.42
CA ALA A 106 -20.07 -14.37 2.63
C ALA A 106 -18.57 -14.03 2.76
N TYR A 107 -17.73 -14.52 1.85
CA TYR A 107 -16.29 -14.21 1.82
C TYR A 107 -15.84 -13.50 0.53
N VAL A 108 -16.79 -13.08 -0.32
CA VAL A 108 -16.49 -12.19 -1.44
C VAL A 108 -16.70 -10.74 -0.99
N LEU A 109 -15.60 -9.98 -0.93
CA LEU A 109 -15.59 -8.58 -0.49
C LEU A 109 -16.02 -7.63 -1.59
N ALA A 110 -15.57 -7.87 -2.81
CA ALA A 110 -15.78 -7.02 -3.96
C ALA A 110 -15.61 -7.80 -5.26
N TRP A 111 -15.94 -7.17 -6.39
CA TRP A 111 -15.60 -7.64 -7.74
C TRP A 111 -14.47 -6.80 -8.30
N ILE A 112 -13.75 -7.30 -9.30
CA ILE A 112 -12.79 -6.51 -10.07
C ILE A 112 -13.07 -6.59 -11.56
N HIS A 113 -12.83 -5.48 -12.27
CA HIS A 113 -12.78 -5.39 -13.72
C HIS A 113 -11.70 -6.29 -14.32
N GLY A 114 -11.69 -6.39 -15.65
CA GLY A 114 -10.53 -6.88 -16.38
C GLY A 114 -9.28 -6.05 -16.08
N ASP A 115 -8.13 -6.70 -16.22
CA ASP A 115 -6.82 -6.12 -15.92
C ASP A 115 -6.55 -4.88 -16.80
N GLU A 116 -6.12 -3.78 -16.16
CA GLU A 116 -5.60 -2.54 -16.78
C GLU A 116 -6.29 -2.11 -18.09
N PRO A 117 -7.57 -1.69 -18.04
CA PRO A 117 -8.31 -1.33 -19.24
C PRO A 117 -7.70 -0.14 -19.98
N ASP A 118 -6.93 0.70 -19.30
CA ASP A 118 -6.24 1.86 -19.88
C ASP A 118 -4.87 1.52 -20.49
N MET A 119 -4.43 0.26 -20.48
CA MET A 119 -3.13 -0.09 -21.10
C MET A 119 -3.13 0.26 -22.59
N PRO A 120 -2.16 1.08 -23.07
CA PRO A 120 -2.07 1.46 -24.48
C PRO A 120 -1.85 0.27 -25.43
N GLN A 121 -2.61 0.24 -26.53
CA GLN A 121 -2.48 -0.76 -27.60
C GLN A 121 -2.23 -0.10 -28.96
N LYS A 122 -1.39 -0.73 -29.79
CA LYS A 122 -1.25 -0.39 -31.22
C LYS A 122 -2.05 -1.43 -32.01
N SER A 123 -3.15 -1.02 -32.66
CA SER A 123 -3.96 -1.83 -33.59
C SER A 123 -4.09 -3.33 -33.22
N LYS A 124 -5.07 -3.66 -32.35
CA LYS A 124 -5.48 -5.03 -31.96
C LYS A 124 -4.38 -5.94 -31.35
N GLN A 125 -3.22 -5.41 -30.97
CA GLN A 125 -2.21 -6.13 -30.17
C GLN A 125 -1.72 -5.26 -29.01
N ALA A 126 -1.51 -5.87 -27.84
CA ALA A 126 -0.86 -5.21 -26.73
C ALA A 126 0.57 -4.83 -27.14
N ALA A 127 0.93 -3.55 -27.02
CA ALA A 127 2.29 -3.12 -27.33
C ALA A 127 3.26 -3.74 -26.32
N THR A 128 4.39 -4.27 -26.78
CA THR A 128 5.45 -4.70 -25.86
C THR A 128 6.15 -3.48 -25.25
N PRO A 129 6.78 -3.60 -24.06
CA PRO A 129 7.59 -2.54 -23.46
C PRO A 129 8.62 -1.95 -24.43
N ASP A 130 9.24 -2.77 -25.29
CA ASP A 130 10.17 -2.28 -26.32
C ASP A 130 9.48 -1.48 -27.44
N GLN A 131 8.20 -1.76 -27.72
CA GLN A 131 7.36 -1.02 -28.67
C GLN A 131 6.74 0.25 -28.05
N ILE A 132 6.69 0.30 -26.71
CA ILE A 132 6.26 1.40 -25.84
C ILE A 132 7.44 2.39 -25.68
N GLU A 133 8.66 1.91 -25.39
CA GLU A 133 9.86 2.70 -25.13
C GLU A 133 10.66 3.09 -26.38
N GLY A 134 9.98 3.43 -27.48
CA GLY A 134 10.57 3.81 -28.77
C GLY A 134 11.93 4.53 -28.62
N ARG A 135 12.97 3.92 -29.21
CA ARG A 135 14.37 4.36 -29.13
C ARG A 135 14.51 5.89 -29.21
N LYS A 136 15.29 6.42 -28.26
CA LYS A 136 16.00 7.72 -28.21
C LYS A 136 15.66 8.71 -29.35
N GLY A 137 15.02 9.81 -28.95
CA GLY A 137 15.13 11.10 -29.64
C GLY A 137 13.92 11.45 -30.49
N GLY A 138 12.98 12.19 -29.90
CA GLY A 138 11.96 12.89 -30.68
C GLY A 138 10.70 13.17 -29.89
N ARG A 139 10.47 14.45 -29.55
CA ARG A 139 9.09 14.94 -29.40
C ARG A 139 8.47 14.86 -30.80
N GLY A 140 7.75 13.78 -31.11
CA GLY A 140 7.25 13.61 -32.47
C GLY A 140 6.42 12.37 -32.67
N GLN A 141 5.11 12.61 -32.79
CA GLN A 141 4.06 11.75 -33.34
C GLN A 141 3.63 10.57 -32.48
N SER A 142 2.52 10.79 -31.76
CA SER A 142 1.66 9.72 -31.24
C SER A 142 1.26 8.81 -32.41
N ALA A 143 1.79 7.58 -32.44
CA ALA A 143 0.97 6.49 -32.94
C ALA A 143 -0.35 6.56 -32.14
N SER A 144 -1.51 6.46 -32.79
CA SER A 144 -2.81 6.51 -32.11
C SER A 144 -2.97 5.29 -31.22
N PHE A 145 -2.43 5.36 -30.00
CA PHE A 145 -2.63 4.35 -28.99
C PHE A 145 -4.07 4.45 -28.49
N GLU A 146 -4.77 3.33 -28.50
CA GLU A 146 -6.09 3.21 -27.89
C GLU A 146 -5.98 2.38 -26.61
N PRO A 147 -6.84 2.60 -25.61
CA PRO A 147 -6.85 1.77 -24.43
C PRO A 147 -7.27 0.32 -24.75
N ARG A 148 -6.70 -0.63 -24.01
CA ARG A 148 -7.01 -2.07 -24.06
C ARG A 148 -8.51 -2.34 -24.03
N HIS A 149 -9.24 -1.67 -23.14
CA HIS A 149 -10.70 -1.70 -23.08
C HIS A 149 -11.24 -0.26 -23.06
N PRO A 150 -12.00 0.16 -24.09
CA PRO A 150 -12.59 1.50 -24.13
C PRO A 150 -13.54 1.76 -22.94
N PRO A 151 -13.72 3.03 -22.51
CA PRO A 151 -14.59 3.36 -21.37
C PRO A 151 -16.06 2.91 -21.53
N ALA A 152 -16.57 2.80 -22.76
CA ALA A 152 -17.92 2.30 -23.00
C ALA A 152 -18.07 0.82 -22.64
N GLU A 153 -17.04 0.01 -22.90
CA GLU A 153 -17.01 -1.42 -22.58
C GLU A 153 -16.91 -1.64 -21.07
N THR A 154 -16.02 -0.90 -20.40
CA THR A 154 -15.90 -0.98 -18.93
C THR A 154 -17.19 -0.52 -18.25
N MET A 155 -17.84 0.54 -18.74
CA MET A 155 -19.15 0.96 -18.22
C MET A 155 -20.24 -0.10 -18.45
N ALA A 156 -20.24 -0.79 -19.59
CA ALA A 156 -21.20 -1.87 -19.86
C ALA A 156 -21.00 -3.04 -18.89
N TYR A 157 -19.75 -3.48 -18.67
CA TYR A 157 -19.42 -4.50 -17.69
C TYR A 157 -19.83 -4.07 -16.27
N TYR A 158 -19.50 -2.84 -15.85
CA TYR A 158 -19.90 -2.32 -14.56
C TYR A 158 -21.42 -2.38 -14.36
N LYS A 159 -22.21 -1.91 -15.34
CA LYS A 159 -23.68 -1.98 -15.28
C LYS A 159 -24.19 -3.41 -15.17
N GLN A 160 -23.59 -4.35 -15.90
CA GLN A 160 -23.94 -5.77 -15.80
C GLN A 160 -23.71 -6.30 -14.38
N VAL A 161 -22.55 -6.02 -13.80
CA VAL A 161 -22.23 -6.43 -12.42
C VAL A 161 -23.20 -5.81 -11.44
N LYS A 162 -23.44 -4.48 -11.51
CA LYS A 162 -24.37 -3.81 -10.60
C LYS A 162 -25.83 -4.24 -10.78
N ALA A 163 -26.22 -4.70 -11.97
CA ALA A 163 -27.57 -5.25 -12.16
C ALA A 163 -27.74 -6.59 -11.43
N ALA A 164 -26.69 -7.41 -11.41
CA ALA A 164 -26.72 -8.73 -10.76
C ALA A 164 -26.37 -8.69 -9.26
N ASP A 165 -25.51 -7.78 -8.84
CA ASP A 165 -25.09 -7.61 -7.45
C ASP A 165 -24.78 -6.14 -7.13
N LYS A 166 -25.72 -5.52 -6.40
CA LYS A 166 -25.59 -4.13 -5.93
C LYS A 166 -24.82 -4.02 -4.60
N THR A 167 -24.65 -5.14 -3.90
CA THR A 167 -24.20 -5.18 -2.51
C THR A 167 -22.67 -5.18 -2.38
N ARG A 168 -21.96 -5.50 -3.46
CA ARG A 168 -20.50 -5.47 -3.51
C ARG A 168 -19.98 -4.32 -4.40
N PRO A 169 -18.87 -3.67 -4.00
CA PRO A 169 -18.21 -2.70 -4.84
C PRO A 169 -17.46 -3.38 -6.00
N VAL A 170 -17.20 -2.62 -7.07
CA VAL A 170 -16.41 -3.06 -8.23
C VAL A 170 -15.11 -2.25 -8.32
N LEU A 171 -13.97 -2.95 -8.30
CA LEU A 171 -12.62 -2.39 -8.39
C LEU A 171 -12.17 -2.26 -9.86
N MET A 172 -11.38 -1.24 -10.15
CA MET A 172 -10.65 -1.11 -11.43
C MET A 172 -9.20 -0.70 -11.17
N THR A 173 -8.24 -1.45 -11.71
CA THR A 173 -6.81 -1.11 -11.69
C THR A 173 -6.45 -0.41 -12.98
N PHE A 174 -5.81 0.76 -12.89
CA PHE A 174 -5.18 1.47 -14.00
C PHE A 174 -3.70 1.14 -14.08
N THR A 175 -3.12 1.30 -15.27
CA THR A 175 -1.68 1.52 -15.38
C THR A 175 -1.29 2.89 -14.79
N GLY A 176 0.01 3.17 -14.71
CA GLY A 176 0.51 4.51 -14.35
C GLY A 176 0.14 5.64 -15.33
N HIS A 177 -0.46 5.37 -16.49
CA HIS A 177 -0.69 6.35 -17.56
C HIS A 177 -1.64 7.51 -17.20
N PHE A 178 -2.35 7.47 -16.06
CA PHE A 178 -3.13 8.62 -15.55
C PHE A 178 -2.27 9.67 -14.86
N TYR A 179 -1.15 9.24 -14.28
CA TYR A 179 -0.30 10.09 -13.47
C TYR A 179 0.46 11.08 -14.37
N ARG A 180 0.41 12.36 -14.04
CA ARG A 180 1.05 13.41 -14.86
C ARG A 180 2.57 13.42 -14.73
N GLY A 181 3.10 12.82 -13.66
CA GLY A 181 4.54 12.73 -13.42
C GLY A 181 5.26 11.58 -14.11
N ILE A 182 4.55 10.75 -14.91
CA ILE A 182 5.17 9.67 -15.70
C ILE A 182 5.03 9.92 -17.19
N GLN A 183 5.97 9.36 -17.96
CA GLN A 183 5.85 9.34 -19.41
C GLN A 183 4.63 8.52 -19.82
N THR A 184 3.80 9.08 -20.69
CA THR A 184 2.55 8.45 -21.12
C THR A 184 2.39 8.45 -22.64
N HIS A 185 1.61 7.51 -23.15
CA HIS A 185 1.23 7.40 -24.55
C HIS A 185 -0.01 8.21 -24.91
N TYR A 186 -0.75 8.67 -23.90
CA TYR A 186 -1.94 9.48 -24.08
C TYR A 186 -1.58 10.96 -24.08
N THR A 187 -2.21 11.73 -24.96
CA THR A 187 -2.17 13.19 -24.86
C THR A 187 -2.90 13.64 -23.59
N ALA A 188 -2.64 14.86 -23.14
CA ALA A 188 -3.33 15.39 -21.97
C ALA A 188 -4.87 15.37 -22.15
N GLU A 189 -5.34 15.74 -23.35
CA GLU A 189 -6.75 15.70 -23.71
C GLU A 189 -7.34 14.28 -23.66
N MET A 190 -6.58 13.26 -24.09
CA MET A 190 -7.02 11.87 -23.96
C MET A 190 -7.11 11.44 -22.50
N GLN A 191 -6.11 11.77 -21.67
CA GLN A 191 -6.16 11.48 -20.22
C GLN A 191 -7.38 12.14 -19.58
N ASP A 192 -7.65 13.41 -19.89
CA ASP A 192 -8.80 14.17 -19.36
C ASP A 192 -10.17 13.61 -19.79
N LYS A 193 -10.21 12.84 -20.89
CA LYS A 193 -11.43 12.13 -21.33
C LYS A 193 -11.53 10.73 -20.72
N LEU A 194 -10.44 9.96 -20.76
CA LEU A 194 -10.42 8.54 -20.39
C LEU A 194 -10.65 8.33 -18.90
N TYR A 195 -9.85 8.96 -18.04
CA TYR A 195 -9.85 8.61 -16.62
C TYR A 195 -11.13 9.02 -15.88
N PRO A 196 -11.75 10.19 -16.12
CA PRO A 196 -13.07 10.47 -15.56
C PRO A 196 -14.15 9.47 -16.01
N ALA A 197 -14.05 8.92 -17.22
CA ALA A 197 -14.98 7.91 -17.71
C ALA A 197 -14.75 6.53 -17.05
N TYR A 198 -13.49 6.12 -16.89
CA TYR A 198 -13.14 4.89 -16.17
C TYR A 198 -13.54 4.96 -14.69
N ILE A 199 -13.26 6.07 -14.02
CA ILE A 199 -13.65 6.29 -12.60
C ILE A 199 -15.17 6.19 -12.41
N LYS A 200 -15.97 6.64 -13.39
CA LYS A 200 -17.44 6.48 -13.34
C LYS A 200 -17.88 5.01 -13.47
N ALA A 201 -17.08 4.15 -14.07
CA ALA A 201 -17.34 2.72 -14.25
C ALA A 201 -16.80 1.87 -13.08
N ALA A 202 -16.42 2.46 -11.95
CA ALA A 202 -15.91 1.75 -10.79
C ALA A 202 -16.42 2.36 -9.48
N ASP A 203 -16.52 1.51 -8.45
CA ASP A 203 -16.79 1.95 -7.07
C ASP A 203 -15.48 2.22 -6.32
N VAL A 204 -14.40 1.55 -6.73
CA VAL A 204 -13.05 1.63 -6.15
C VAL A 204 -12.04 1.65 -7.28
N VAL A 205 -11.04 2.53 -7.22
CA VAL A 205 -10.02 2.64 -8.26
C VAL A 205 -8.63 2.46 -7.67
N GLY A 206 -7.72 1.92 -8.44
CA GLY A 206 -6.32 1.80 -8.04
C GLY A 206 -5.42 1.70 -9.23
N PHE A 207 -4.15 1.44 -8.98
CA PHE A 207 -3.17 1.39 -10.06
C PHE A 207 -1.93 0.58 -9.67
N ASP A 208 -1.08 0.34 -10.67
CA ASP A 208 0.31 -0.08 -10.50
C ASP A 208 1.27 0.95 -11.08
N ILE A 209 2.28 1.29 -10.28
CA ILE A 209 3.49 1.98 -10.71
C ILE A 209 4.60 1.28 -9.93
N TYR A 210 5.56 0.70 -10.64
CA TYR A 210 6.63 -0.11 -10.05
C TYR A 210 7.99 0.54 -10.33
N PRO A 211 8.47 1.45 -9.46
CA PRO A 211 9.72 2.17 -9.66
C PRO A 211 10.92 1.27 -9.94
N VAL A 212 11.15 0.24 -9.13
CA VAL A 212 12.32 -0.64 -9.25
C VAL A 212 12.00 -1.89 -10.06
N TYR A 213 10.90 -2.57 -9.77
CA TYR A 213 10.47 -3.76 -10.48
C TYR A 213 10.15 -3.45 -11.94
N GLY A 214 9.33 -2.43 -12.18
CA GLY A 214 8.83 -2.09 -13.51
C GLY A 214 9.84 -1.33 -14.36
N HIS A 215 10.55 -0.38 -13.75
CA HIS A 215 11.41 0.57 -14.47
C HIS A 215 12.90 0.48 -14.11
N GLY A 216 13.28 -0.24 -13.04
CA GLY A 216 14.66 -0.30 -12.59
C GLY A 216 15.17 1.05 -12.10
N ARG A 217 14.31 1.93 -11.58
CA ARG A 217 14.62 3.32 -11.21
C ARG A 217 14.30 3.59 -9.74
N PRO A 218 15.24 3.32 -8.82
CA PRO A 218 15.09 3.69 -7.42
C PRO A 218 14.83 5.19 -7.19
N GLY A 219 15.29 6.08 -8.08
CA GLY A 219 14.97 7.52 -8.03
C GLY A 219 13.48 7.86 -8.17
N TRP A 220 12.64 6.87 -8.50
CA TRP A 220 11.20 7.03 -8.68
C TRP A 220 10.37 6.46 -7.52
N LEU A 221 10.98 6.04 -6.40
CA LEU A 221 10.26 5.48 -5.23
C LEU A 221 9.15 6.39 -4.68
N ASN A 222 9.19 7.69 -4.95
CA ASN A 222 8.15 8.66 -4.56
C ASN A 222 6.89 8.60 -5.44
N GLN A 223 6.97 8.05 -6.66
CA GLN A 223 5.88 8.11 -7.65
C GLN A 223 4.60 7.39 -7.20
N PRO A 224 4.61 6.20 -6.55
CA PRO A 224 3.38 5.60 -6.05
C PRO A 224 2.63 6.51 -5.08
N ALA A 225 3.33 7.18 -4.17
CA ALA A 225 2.72 8.10 -3.21
C ALA A 225 2.10 9.33 -3.90
N ASP A 226 2.83 9.93 -4.85
CA ASP A 226 2.34 11.11 -5.58
C ASP A 226 1.17 10.75 -6.53
N ALA A 227 1.21 9.56 -7.12
CA ALA A 227 0.13 9.05 -7.97
C ALA A 227 -1.14 8.72 -7.17
N VAL A 228 -1.01 8.20 -5.94
CA VAL A 228 -2.15 8.06 -5.02
C VAL A 228 -2.78 9.42 -4.76
N LYS A 229 -1.98 10.46 -4.46
CA LYS A 229 -2.50 11.81 -4.21
C LYS A 229 -3.30 12.33 -5.41
N GLN A 230 -2.74 12.24 -6.62
CA GLN A 230 -3.43 12.68 -7.83
C GLN A 230 -4.71 11.85 -8.08
N LEU A 231 -4.66 10.53 -7.91
CA LEU A 231 -5.83 9.68 -8.10
C LEU A 231 -6.93 9.98 -7.07
N CYS A 232 -6.56 10.29 -5.83
CA CYS A 232 -7.49 10.73 -4.80
C CYS A 232 -8.24 12.01 -5.20
N GLU A 233 -7.57 12.97 -5.85
CA GLU A 233 -8.21 14.18 -6.37
C GLU A 233 -9.20 13.86 -7.50
N MET A 234 -8.85 12.92 -8.38
CA MET A 234 -9.68 12.51 -9.52
C MET A 234 -10.88 11.64 -9.10
N ALA A 235 -10.70 10.75 -8.13
CA ALA A 235 -11.66 9.71 -7.75
C ALA A 235 -12.84 10.24 -6.92
N GLY A 236 -12.71 11.44 -6.34
CA GLY A 236 -13.69 12.00 -5.42
C GLY A 236 -13.84 11.12 -4.16
N PRO A 237 -15.06 10.75 -3.73
CA PRO A 237 -15.26 9.99 -2.49
C PRO A 237 -14.92 8.48 -2.61
N ARG A 238 -14.42 8.02 -3.75
CA ARG A 238 -14.12 6.59 -3.96
C ARG A 238 -12.84 6.18 -3.23
N PRO A 239 -12.76 4.95 -2.70
CA PRO A 239 -11.52 4.36 -2.21
C PRO A 239 -10.46 4.31 -3.31
N VAL A 240 -9.21 4.50 -2.90
CA VAL A 240 -8.03 4.41 -3.76
C VAL A 240 -7.10 3.33 -3.22
N TYR A 241 -6.56 2.48 -4.10
CA TYR A 241 -5.52 1.51 -3.76
C TYR A 241 -4.32 1.58 -4.70
N ALA A 242 -3.19 1.05 -4.25
CA ALA A 242 -1.98 0.91 -5.06
C ALA A 242 -1.45 -0.52 -4.96
N TRP A 243 -1.00 -1.09 -6.08
CA TRP A 243 -0.18 -2.29 -6.10
C TRP A 243 1.28 -1.91 -5.88
N ILE A 244 1.92 -2.54 -4.90
CA ILE A 244 3.28 -2.26 -4.44
C ILE A 244 4.21 -3.40 -4.84
N GLU A 245 5.41 -3.06 -5.29
CA GLU A 245 6.45 -4.02 -5.67
C GLU A 245 7.12 -4.67 -4.44
N THR A 246 7.54 -5.93 -4.58
CA THR A 246 8.11 -6.70 -3.45
C THR A 246 9.38 -7.48 -3.80
N HIS A 247 9.84 -7.45 -5.04
CA HIS A 247 10.96 -8.28 -5.50
C HIS A 247 11.44 -7.79 -6.87
N LYS A 248 12.56 -8.33 -7.38
CA LYS A 248 12.97 -8.18 -8.79
C LYS A 248 12.47 -9.34 -9.64
N GLY A 249 12.64 -9.28 -10.96
CA GLY A 249 12.27 -10.37 -11.87
C GLY A 249 11.33 -9.93 -12.99
N SER A 250 11.38 -8.65 -13.34
CA SER A 250 10.59 -8.11 -14.44
C SER A 250 11.11 -8.62 -15.78
N ARG A 251 10.20 -8.77 -16.74
CA ARG A 251 10.53 -9.11 -18.13
C ARG A 251 10.88 -7.89 -18.98
N TRP A 252 10.79 -6.69 -18.42
CA TRP A 252 10.91 -5.41 -19.14
C TRP A 252 12.32 -4.82 -19.10
N MET A 253 13.27 -5.53 -18.49
CA MET A 253 14.67 -5.12 -18.41
C MET A 253 15.59 -6.34 -18.30
N THR A 254 16.90 -6.11 -18.45
CA THR A 254 17.92 -7.14 -18.24
C THR A 254 17.97 -7.56 -16.76
N TYR A 255 17.71 -8.83 -16.48
CA TYR A 255 17.61 -9.35 -15.11
C TYR A 255 18.88 -9.09 -14.28
N GLU A 256 20.06 -9.28 -14.86
CA GLU A 256 21.35 -9.09 -14.18
C GLU A 256 21.63 -7.64 -13.81
N LYS A 257 20.95 -6.69 -14.47
CA LYS A 257 21.06 -5.25 -14.19
C LYS A 257 19.95 -4.73 -13.29
N GLN A 258 18.87 -5.50 -13.13
CA GLN A 258 17.71 -5.08 -12.35
C GLN A 258 18.11 -4.97 -10.86
N PRO A 259 17.92 -3.78 -10.24
CA PRO A 259 18.14 -3.62 -8.81
C PRO A 259 17.13 -4.46 -8.02
N ASP A 260 17.52 -4.88 -6.83
CA ASP A 260 16.61 -5.54 -5.92
C ASP A 260 15.59 -4.55 -5.33
N VAL A 261 14.34 -4.99 -5.20
CA VAL A 261 13.35 -4.32 -4.34
C VAL A 261 13.66 -4.75 -2.91
N LEU A 262 14.15 -3.82 -2.09
CA LEU A 262 14.49 -4.07 -0.70
C LEU A 262 13.26 -3.94 0.20
N PRO A 263 13.21 -4.63 1.36
CA PRO A 263 12.14 -4.48 2.36
C PRO A 263 11.80 -3.01 2.69
N MET A 264 12.82 -2.17 2.81
CA MET A 264 12.66 -0.73 3.05
C MET A 264 11.99 0.01 1.89
N HIS A 265 12.19 -0.41 0.63
CA HIS A 265 11.52 0.20 -0.52
C HIS A 265 10.01 -0.11 -0.48
N THR A 266 9.64 -1.38 -0.28
CA THR A 266 8.24 -1.79 -0.15
C THR A 266 7.56 -1.07 1.02
N ARG A 267 8.21 -1.02 2.19
CA ARG A 267 7.70 -0.27 3.35
C ARG A 267 7.52 1.21 3.05
N PHE A 268 8.50 1.81 2.36
CA PHE A 268 8.46 3.22 1.96
C PHE A 268 7.25 3.51 1.07
N GLU A 269 7.02 2.70 0.04
CA GLU A 269 5.90 2.87 -0.88
C GLU A 269 4.54 2.65 -0.20
N VAL A 270 4.41 1.65 0.67
CA VAL A 270 3.18 1.38 1.43
C VAL A 270 2.78 2.58 2.29
N TRP A 271 3.70 3.07 3.12
CA TRP A 271 3.39 4.22 3.98
C TRP A 271 3.18 5.49 3.18
N GLY A 272 3.94 5.70 2.10
CA GLY A 272 3.73 6.83 1.20
C GLY A 272 2.33 6.81 0.58
N ALA A 273 1.86 5.66 0.11
CA ALA A 273 0.51 5.49 -0.40
C ALA A 273 -0.57 5.78 0.67
N LEU A 274 -0.45 5.19 1.87
CA LEU A 274 -1.41 5.39 2.96
C LEU A 274 -1.47 6.84 3.46
N ILE A 275 -0.31 7.50 3.55
CA ILE A 275 -0.20 8.92 3.94
C ILE A 275 -0.89 9.80 2.90
N ASN A 276 -0.78 9.48 1.60
CA ASN A 276 -1.38 10.27 0.52
C ASN A 276 -2.84 9.90 0.21
N GLY A 277 -3.46 9.01 1.01
CA GLY A 277 -4.90 8.80 1.00
C GLY A 277 -5.36 7.45 0.46
N ALA A 278 -4.45 6.52 0.18
CA ALA A 278 -4.86 5.14 -0.13
C ALA A 278 -5.60 4.53 1.07
N THR A 279 -6.66 3.80 0.77
CA THR A 279 -7.52 3.06 1.72
C THR A 279 -7.57 1.57 1.38
N GLY A 280 -6.62 1.11 0.57
CA GLY A 280 -6.29 -0.27 0.31
C GLY A 280 -4.86 -0.37 -0.23
N ILE A 281 -4.17 -1.45 0.11
CA ILE A 281 -2.82 -1.75 -0.38
C ILE A 281 -2.84 -3.14 -0.98
N GLY A 282 -2.22 -3.29 -2.14
CA GLY A 282 -2.00 -4.58 -2.77
C GLY A 282 -0.52 -4.82 -3.03
N TYR A 283 -0.13 -6.08 -3.12
CA TYR A 283 1.25 -6.46 -3.44
C TYR A 283 1.31 -7.30 -4.71
N PHE A 284 2.29 -6.97 -5.54
CA PHE A 284 2.62 -7.73 -6.74
C PHE A 284 3.82 -8.64 -6.47
N THR A 285 3.57 -9.94 -6.53
CA THR A 285 4.52 -10.98 -6.07
C THR A 285 5.03 -11.89 -7.18
N HIS A 286 4.65 -11.64 -8.44
CA HIS A 286 5.00 -12.48 -9.58
C HIS A 286 6.34 -12.09 -10.21
N ALA A 287 7.23 -13.05 -10.42
CA ALA A 287 8.43 -12.85 -11.23
C ALA A 287 8.27 -13.54 -12.58
N TRP A 288 8.82 -12.95 -13.63
CA TRP A 288 8.94 -13.58 -14.95
C TRP A 288 10.37 -14.00 -15.28
N ARG A 289 11.36 -13.42 -14.59
CA ARG A 289 12.79 -13.69 -14.77
C ARG A 289 13.45 -13.99 -13.41
N PRO A 290 14.44 -14.91 -13.37
CA PRO A 290 14.96 -15.71 -14.49
C PRO A 290 14.01 -16.85 -14.90
N SER A 291 13.04 -17.17 -14.05
CA SER A 291 11.95 -18.10 -14.31
C SER A 291 10.63 -17.51 -13.81
N GLU A 292 9.52 -17.97 -14.38
CA GLU A 292 8.20 -17.53 -13.95
C GLU A 292 7.81 -18.15 -12.60
N THR A 293 7.32 -17.34 -11.68
CA THR A 293 6.74 -17.78 -10.41
C THR A 293 5.69 -16.78 -9.92
N GLU A 294 4.58 -17.27 -9.38
CA GLU A 294 3.51 -16.42 -8.82
C GLU A 294 3.93 -15.72 -7.52
N PHE A 295 4.95 -16.25 -6.83
CA PHE A 295 5.40 -15.75 -5.53
C PHE A 295 6.92 -15.78 -5.42
N ALA A 296 7.55 -14.62 -5.62
CA ALA A 296 8.99 -14.39 -5.56
C ALA A 296 9.53 -13.50 -4.41
N PRO A 297 8.74 -12.93 -3.46
CA PRO A 297 9.33 -12.29 -2.28
C PRO A 297 10.39 -13.16 -1.59
N THR A 298 11.56 -12.60 -1.32
CA THR A 298 12.63 -13.28 -0.56
C THR A 298 12.18 -13.56 0.89
N PRO A 299 12.84 -14.45 1.65
CA PRO A 299 12.50 -14.66 3.05
C PRO A 299 12.55 -13.39 3.90
N GLU A 300 13.50 -12.49 3.60
CA GLU A 300 13.60 -11.18 4.26
C GLU A 300 12.38 -10.29 3.93
N MET A 301 12.00 -10.23 2.65
CA MET A 301 10.79 -9.51 2.24
C MET A 301 9.53 -10.12 2.85
N GLN A 302 9.42 -11.45 2.96
CA GLN A 302 8.27 -12.11 3.59
C GLN A 302 8.16 -11.75 5.07
N ALA A 303 9.29 -11.70 5.79
CA ALA A 303 9.33 -11.26 7.18
C ALA A 303 8.87 -9.80 7.30
N GLU A 304 9.32 -8.94 6.39
CA GLU A 304 8.88 -7.54 6.36
C GLU A 304 7.41 -7.39 6.01
N LEU A 305 6.91 -8.11 4.99
CA LEU A 305 5.49 -8.11 4.63
C LEU A 305 4.64 -8.53 5.82
N LYS A 306 5.02 -9.59 6.54
CA LYS A 306 4.31 -10.01 7.75
C LYS A 306 4.28 -8.91 8.81
N ARG A 307 5.43 -8.31 9.12
CA ARG A 307 5.55 -7.22 10.11
C ARG A 307 4.70 -6.01 9.71
N LEU A 308 4.85 -5.55 8.47
CA LEU A 308 4.18 -4.38 7.91
C LEU A 308 2.67 -4.57 7.79
N ASN A 309 2.23 -5.72 7.28
CA ASN A 309 0.81 -6.05 7.16
C ASN A 309 0.14 -6.18 8.54
N GLY A 310 0.82 -6.78 9.53
CA GLY A 310 0.32 -6.84 10.91
C GLY A 310 0.17 -5.44 11.51
N GLN A 311 1.14 -4.56 11.28
CA GLN A 311 1.08 -3.15 11.71
C GLN A 311 -0.09 -2.42 11.04
N MET A 312 -0.25 -2.55 9.72
CA MET A 312 -1.36 -1.95 8.97
C MET A 312 -2.72 -2.47 9.44
N ALA A 313 -2.87 -3.78 9.65
CA ALA A 313 -4.12 -4.39 10.08
C ALA A 313 -4.54 -3.88 11.47
N ARG A 314 -3.60 -3.81 12.41
CA ARG A 314 -3.84 -3.27 13.76
C ARG A 314 -4.16 -1.78 13.75
N LEU A 315 -3.48 -1.01 12.90
CA LEU A 315 -3.65 0.44 12.80
C LEU A 315 -4.77 0.86 11.83
N ALA A 316 -5.47 -0.09 11.19
CA ALA A 316 -6.52 0.22 10.23
C ALA A 316 -7.57 1.23 10.76
N PRO A 317 -8.07 1.15 12.02
CA PRO A 317 -8.98 2.16 12.54
C PRO A 317 -8.39 3.58 12.53
N ALA A 318 -7.12 3.74 12.90
CA ALA A 318 -6.43 5.02 12.90
C ALA A 318 -6.09 5.49 11.48
N ILE A 319 -5.61 4.60 10.61
CA ILE A 319 -5.29 4.92 9.22
C ILE A 319 -6.54 5.42 8.47
N LEU A 320 -7.69 4.80 8.71
CA LEU A 320 -8.96 5.07 8.02
C LEU A 320 -9.84 6.09 8.76
N ALA A 321 -9.39 6.61 9.90
CA ALA A 321 -10.14 7.59 10.67
C ALA A 321 -10.24 8.94 9.95
N PRO A 322 -11.22 9.78 10.32
CA PRO A 322 -11.33 11.15 9.82
C PRO A 322 -10.05 11.94 10.02
N ALA A 323 -9.77 12.85 9.09
CA ALA A 323 -8.66 13.78 9.20
C ALA A 323 -8.73 14.57 10.53
N ALA A 324 -7.58 14.74 11.16
CA ALA A 324 -7.49 15.53 12.38
C ALA A 324 -7.89 16.98 12.09
N LYS A 325 -8.75 17.55 12.94
CA LYS A 325 -9.20 18.95 12.81
C LYS A 325 -8.19 19.96 13.33
N VAL A 326 -7.18 19.50 14.07
CA VAL A 326 -6.09 20.36 14.54
C VAL A 326 -5.09 20.60 13.41
N ARG A 327 -4.48 21.77 13.40
CA ARG A 327 -3.40 22.04 12.46
C ARG A 327 -2.15 21.29 12.91
N VAL A 328 -1.53 20.59 11.96
CA VAL A 328 -0.23 19.94 12.12
C VAL A 328 0.72 20.50 11.06
N ALA A 329 1.98 20.72 11.44
CA ALA A 329 3.05 21.06 10.53
C ALA A 329 4.28 20.21 10.86
N VAL A 330 4.94 19.70 9.82
CA VAL A 330 6.20 18.95 9.95
C VAL A 330 7.25 19.65 9.09
N ALA A 331 8.41 19.91 9.67
CA ALA A 331 9.58 20.40 8.95
C ALA A 331 10.78 19.53 9.32
N MET A 332 11.58 19.16 8.34
CA MET A 332 12.85 18.47 8.56
C MET A 332 14.02 19.45 8.37
N ASP A 333 15.11 19.18 9.08
CA ASP A 333 16.39 19.86 8.91
C ASP A 333 16.86 19.76 7.45
N ASP A 334 17.71 20.71 7.02
CA ASP A 334 18.19 20.87 5.64
C ASP A 334 17.08 20.91 4.56
N LYS A 335 15.84 21.16 4.98
CA LYS A 335 14.64 21.13 4.13
C LYS A 335 14.48 19.79 3.42
N LEU A 336 14.86 18.69 4.07
CA LEU A 336 14.60 17.35 3.54
C LEU A 336 13.08 17.19 3.27
N PRO A 337 12.70 16.60 2.13
CA PRO A 337 11.29 16.45 1.81
C PRO A 337 10.65 15.45 2.78
N VAL A 338 9.48 15.83 3.29
CA VAL A 338 8.71 15.06 4.26
C VAL A 338 7.25 15.00 3.82
N GLN A 339 6.56 13.93 4.15
CA GLN A 339 5.11 13.84 3.99
C GLN A 339 4.47 13.32 5.27
N PHE A 340 3.22 13.72 5.51
CA PHE A 340 2.49 13.29 6.70
C PHE A 340 0.98 13.27 6.49
N LYS A 341 0.31 12.50 7.35
CA LYS A 341 -1.14 12.43 7.49
C LYS A 341 -1.48 12.45 8.97
N ALA A 342 -2.51 13.21 9.35
CA ALA A 342 -3.02 13.27 10.71
C ALA A 342 -4.50 12.87 10.75
N THR A 343 -4.86 11.99 11.67
CA THR A 343 -6.23 11.47 11.85
C THR A 343 -6.64 11.56 13.33
N SER A 344 -7.94 11.60 13.59
CA SER A 344 -8.50 11.57 14.96
C SER A 344 -9.19 10.25 15.22
N CYS A 345 -8.66 9.45 16.14
CA CYS A 345 -9.18 8.12 16.49
C CYS A 345 -9.08 7.91 18.00
N ASP A 346 -10.14 7.42 18.63
CA ASP A 346 -10.20 7.03 20.05
C ASP A 346 -9.65 8.08 21.04
N GLY A 347 -10.03 9.35 20.83
CA GLY A 347 -9.58 10.45 21.69
C GLY A 347 -8.09 10.82 21.56
N ALA A 348 -7.43 10.37 20.49
CA ALA A 348 -6.06 10.71 20.16
C ALA A 348 -5.94 11.22 18.72
N ILE A 349 -4.88 11.99 18.47
CA ILE A 349 -4.39 12.25 17.12
C ILE A 349 -3.37 11.17 16.80
N TYR A 350 -3.60 10.46 15.70
CA TYR A 350 -2.59 9.62 15.07
C TYR A 350 -1.94 10.39 13.93
N LEU A 351 -0.63 10.59 14.04
CA LEU A 351 0.17 11.31 13.06
C LEU A 351 1.19 10.36 12.44
N PHE A 352 1.04 10.12 11.14
CA PHE A 352 1.92 9.30 10.33
C PHE A 352 2.86 10.23 9.58
N VAL A 353 4.16 10.12 9.79
CA VAL A 353 5.18 10.98 9.16
C VAL A 353 6.20 10.10 8.47
N GLN A 354 6.62 10.49 7.26
CA GLN A 354 7.65 9.77 6.52
C GLN A 354 8.66 10.75 5.91
N ASN A 355 9.94 10.44 6.14
CA ASN A 355 11.05 11.06 5.42
C ASN A 355 11.08 10.53 3.98
N ARG A 356 10.83 11.41 3.02
CA ARG A 356 10.71 11.05 1.59
C ARG A 356 11.90 11.48 0.74
N ASP A 357 13.03 11.77 1.37
CA ASP A 357 14.29 12.08 0.70
C ASP A 357 14.85 10.86 -0.02
N LEU A 358 15.13 10.99 -1.31
CA LEU A 358 15.80 9.96 -2.12
C LEU A 358 17.28 10.30 -2.38
N GLY A 359 17.80 11.33 -1.71
CA GLY A 359 19.12 11.90 -1.94
C GLY A 359 19.13 13.09 -2.89
N PRO A 360 20.26 13.81 -2.98
CA PRO A 360 20.42 14.93 -3.91
C PRO A 360 20.32 14.44 -5.36
N ASP A 361 19.68 15.25 -6.22
CA ASP A 361 19.54 14.99 -7.66
C ASP A 361 18.89 13.64 -8.02
N ALA A 362 18.08 13.05 -7.13
CA ALA A 362 17.42 11.76 -7.35
C ALA A 362 16.56 11.74 -8.63
N GLU A 363 16.01 12.90 -9.03
CA GLU A 363 15.25 13.09 -10.26
C GLU A 363 16.10 12.98 -11.54
N LYS A 364 17.43 13.12 -11.43
CA LYS A 364 18.38 13.00 -12.55
C LYS A 364 18.94 11.59 -12.69
N LEU A 365 18.66 10.70 -11.74
CA LEU A 365 19.16 9.33 -11.77
C LEU A 365 18.64 8.56 -12.99
N GLY A 366 19.56 7.91 -13.67
CA GLY A 366 19.28 6.98 -14.76
C GLY A 366 18.71 5.66 -14.27
N GLN A 367 18.27 4.84 -15.23
CA GLN A 367 17.91 3.45 -14.94
C GLN A 367 19.10 2.70 -14.31
N PHE A 368 18.81 1.91 -13.28
CA PHE A 368 19.71 1.11 -12.45
C PHE A 368 20.64 1.88 -11.52
N GLN A 369 20.58 3.22 -11.51
CA GLN A 369 21.39 4.02 -10.59
C GLN A 369 20.79 4.00 -9.17
N PRO A 370 21.61 3.79 -8.14
CA PRO A 370 21.13 3.75 -6.76
C PRO A 370 20.80 5.15 -6.25
N ILE A 371 19.83 5.22 -5.34
CA ILE A 371 19.54 6.42 -4.54
C ILE A 371 20.48 6.54 -3.35
N SER A 372 20.59 7.74 -2.77
CA SER A 372 21.39 8.01 -1.56
C SER A 372 20.58 8.82 -0.56
N PRO A 373 19.49 8.23 -0.02
CA PRO A 373 18.56 8.92 0.87
C PRO A 373 19.25 9.34 2.17
N ARG A 374 18.87 10.50 2.69
CA ARG A 374 19.45 11.10 3.90
C ARG A 374 18.49 10.98 5.08
N GLY A 375 19.05 10.87 6.27
CA GLY A 375 18.30 11.04 7.53
C GLY A 375 18.37 12.48 8.01
N GLY A 376 17.49 12.85 8.92
CA GLY A 376 17.49 14.18 9.52
C GLY A 376 16.49 14.30 10.66
N LYS A 377 16.65 15.37 11.43
CA LYS A 377 15.75 15.69 12.54
C LYS A 377 14.50 16.39 12.01
N ALA A 378 13.35 15.99 12.52
CA ALA A 378 12.08 16.65 12.25
C ALA A 378 11.62 17.43 13.47
N ARG A 379 11.00 18.59 13.21
CA ARG A 379 10.19 19.33 14.16
C ARG A 379 8.72 19.16 13.78
N ILE A 380 7.96 18.57 14.70
CA ILE A 380 6.53 18.32 14.55
C ILE A 380 5.77 19.32 15.42
N SER A 381 5.04 20.22 14.78
CA SER A 381 4.20 21.22 15.45
C SER A 381 2.73 20.79 15.39
N VAL A 382 2.03 20.87 16.53
CA VAL A 382 0.61 20.52 16.65
C VAL A 382 -0.08 21.60 17.46
N ASP A 383 -1.09 22.26 16.87
CA ASP A 383 -1.81 23.34 17.53
C ASP A 383 -2.48 22.83 18.82
N GLY A 384 -2.28 23.57 19.91
CA GLY A 384 -2.82 23.22 21.23
C GLY A 384 -2.04 22.14 21.99
N LEU A 385 -0.94 21.61 21.46
CA LEU A 385 -0.11 20.63 22.16
C LEU A 385 0.54 21.25 23.42
N LYS A 386 0.17 20.73 24.59
CA LYS A 386 0.66 21.23 25.88
C LYS A 386 2.06 20.68 26.17
N ALA A 387 2.93 21.51 26.73
CA ALA A 387 4.23 21.05 27.25
C ALA A 387 4.01 19.95 28.30
N GLY A 388 4.87 18.93 28.30
CA GLY A 388 4.76 17.77 29.17
C GLY A 388 3.79 16.68 28.68
N THR A 389 3.09 16.88 27.55
CA THR A 389 2.30 15.81 26.93
C THR A 389 3.22 14.67 26.51
N VAL A 390 2.90 13.44 26.92
CA VAL A 390 3.64 12.25 26.52
C VAL A 390 3.09 11.77 25.18
N VAL A 391 3.92 11.83 24.15
CA VAL A 391 3.64 11.33 22.80
C VAL A 391 4.19 9.92 22.69
N GLU A 392 3.34 8.95 22.39
CA GLU A 392 3.79 7.59 22.10
C GLU A 392 4.32 7.51 20.67
N VAL A 393 5.47 6.87 20.48
CA VAL A 393 5.94 6.47 19.16
C VAL A 393 5.57 5.00 18.98
N VAL A 394 4.52 4.78 18.19
CA VAL A 394 3.84 3.50 18.06
C VAL A 394 4.80 2.46 17.50
N ASP A 395 4.85 1.29 18.15
CA ASP A 395 5.70 0.14 17.78
C ASP A 395 7.22 0.35 17.93
N GLU A 396 7.66 1.42 18.60
CA GLU A 396 9.09 1.73 18.79
C GLU A 396 9.56 1.68 20.25
N ASP A 397 8.71 1.24 21.17
CA ASP A 397 9.01 1.12 22.61
C ASP A 397 9.62 2.40 23.22
N ARG A 398 9.12 3.56 22.77
CA ARG A 398 9.60 4.85 23.22
C ARG A 398 8.49 5.90 23.23
N THR A 399 8.72 6.94 24.03
CA THR A 399 7.86 8.12 24.09
C THR A 399 8.68 9.39 23.97
N ILE A 400 8.04 10.48 23.55
CA ILE A 400 8.62 11.81 23.47
C ILE A 400 7.81 12.74 24.35
N THR A 401 8.49 13.51 25.21
CA THR A 401 7.82 14.55 26.00
C THR A 401 7.72 15.82 25.17
N ALA A 402 6.50 16.26 24.88
CA ALA A 402 6.24 17.45 24.10
C ALA A 402 6.74 18.72 24.82
N LYS A 403 7.27 19.65 24.02
CA LYS A 403 7.41 21.05 24.39
C LYS A 403 6.11 21.77 24.04
N ALA A 404 5.99 23.05 24.43
CA ALA A 404 4.82 23.84 24.09
C ALA A 404 4.66 23.91 22.55
N GLY A 405 3.55 23.37 22.03
CA GLY A 405 3.16 23.38 20.62
C GLY A 405 3.92 22.42 19.71
N HIS A 406 4.94 21.69 20.18
CA HIS A 406 5.76 20.85 19.30
C HIS A 406 6.54 19.75 20.03
N PHE A 407 7.06 18.80 19.27
CA PHE A 407 8.12 17.89 19.66
C PHE A 407 9.09 17.67 18.49
N GLU A 408 10.19 16.99 18.74
CA GLU A 408 11.23 16.73 17.74
C GLU A 408 11.58 15.24 17.74
N ASP A 409 11.96 14.71 16.59
CA ASP A 409 12.35 13.31 16.44
C ASP A 409 13.37 13.11 15.31
N GLU A 410 14.13 12.03 15.37
CA GLU A 410 15.18 11.71 14.39
C GLU A 410 14.68 10.68 13.37
N PHE A 411 14.73 11.01 12.09
CA PHE A 411 14.34 10.12 11.01
C PHE A 411 15.56 9.54 10.31
N LYS A 412 15.62 8.21 10.20
CA LYS A 412 16.57 7.53 9.31
C LYS A 412 16.18 7.76 7.83
N PRO A 413 17.09 7.50 6.87
CA PRO A 413 16.73 7.49 5.45
C PRO A 413 15.49 6.63 5.17
N LEU A 414 14.53 7.17 4.41
CA LEU A 414 13.26 6.52 4.04
C LEU A 414 12.37 6.08 5.20
N ALA A 415 12.68 6.46 6.44
CA ALA A 415 11.95 6.00 7.60
C ALA A 415 10.61 6.73 7.77
N GLU A 416 9.67 6.01 8.34
CA GLU A 416 8.42 6.52 8.86
C GLU A 416 8.38 6.40 10.39
N HIS A 417 7.63 7.30 11.02
CA HIS A 417 7.26 7.24 12.43
C HIS A 417 5.77 7.50 12.58
N ILE A 418 5.15 6.81 13.53
CA ILE A 418 3.72 6.94 13.84
C ILE A 418 3.60 7.41 15.28
N TYR A 419 2.97 8.56 15.45
CA TYR A 419 2.79 9.16 16.76
C TYR A 419 1.34 9.06 17.20
N LYS A 420 1.11 8.64 18.44
CA LYS A 420 -0.18 8.75 19.11
C LYS A 420 -0.10 9.85 20.15
N ILE A 421 -0.86 10.92 19.92
CA ILE A 421 -0.89 12.12 20.74
C ILE A 421 -2.24 12.17 21.45
N PRO A 422 -2.31 11.95 22.77
CA PRO A 422 -3.57 12.02 23.52
C PRO A 422 -4.20 13.41 23.43
N GLN A 423 -5.51 13.49 23.18
CA GLN A 423 -6.26 14.73 23.28
C GLN A 423 -6.88 14.80 24.69
N LYS A 424 -6.34 15.67 25.55
CA LYS A 424 -6.85 15.94 26.91
C LYS A 424 -7.66 17.21 26.97
#